data_AF-A0A7V5VVZ3-F1
#
_entry.id   AF-A0A7V5VVZ3-F1
#
_cell.length_a   1.000
_cell.length_b   1.000
_cell.length_c   1.000
_cell.angle_alpha   90.00
_cell.angle_beta   90.00
_cell.angle_gamma   90.00
#
_symmetry.space_group_name_H-M   'P 1'
#
loop_
_entity.id
_entity.type
_entity.pdbx_description
1 polymer ?
#
loop_
_entity_poly.entity_id
_entity_poly.type
_entity_poly.pdbx_seq_one_letter_code
_entity_poly.pdbx_strand_id
1 'polypeptide(L)'
;MNTRAGLLALLLLCACQREQWELPAALGTPQRSSNYSAAAELPPSIPLLLPLDAADTSGCVVPPLVLSSRRWIMATSGGSLLSVSPTRVDWLFRLPGGAIATSLAADSSRVYALATDGVLYALSHEGKLLWSTAAFAPLDSGAAYAHLLPFSDGVLAASLAGELLCFSGDGRLRWRSNRAAPIGRLPAAFADAVALSSGPGVPGETDTLVLLDASTGQQRWARALPLTAISSGPVVGDRFLAVAGIRYNPESSPAAVLHAFSPTGELLWSQLLPAPARFLATADSSLYVGIGSTGVGNPISGVLCFSRQGKLLWKLYLQAELTAPPIVFRQALLCLARQGGALGAYVLSREDGSLREVLSLSEAPPLVLVPAVTPDGEVLLGWSHRLGLLRLSYHPWKWLFP
;
A
#
# COMPACT_ATOMS: atom_id res chain seq x y z
N MET A 1 -1.43 -53.26 -21.04
CA MET A 1 -0.53 -52.10 -21.19
C MET A 1 -1.25 -51.04 -22.02
N ASN A 2 -1.05 -49.76 -21.72
CA ASN A 2 -1.67 -48.56 -22.33
C ASN A 2 -2.98 -48.00 -21.74
N THR A 3 -3.04 -47.81 -20.42
CA THR A 3 -3.97 -46.85 -19.78
C THR A 3 -3.28 -45.82 -18.89
N ARG A 4 -1.94 -45.79 -18.85
CA ARG A 4 -1.16 -44.83 -18.04
C ARG A 4 -0.64 -43.60 -18.80
N ALA A 5 -0.84 -43.52 -20.11
CA ALA A 5 -0.38 -42.38 -20.92
C ALA A 5 -1.40 -41.21 -20.97
N GLY A 6 -2.68 -41.46 -20.69
CA GLY A 6 -3.73 -40.43 -20.75
C GLY A 6 -3.81 -39.52 -19.53
N LEU A 7 -3.37 -39.97 -18.35
CA LEU A 7 -3.42 -39.16 -17.12
C LEU A 7 -2.23 -38.18 -16.99
N LEU A 8 -1.09 -38.47 -17.62
CA LEU A 8 0.08 -37.58 -17.60
C LEU A 8 -0.05 -36.40 -18.58
N ALA A 9 -0.87 -36.53 -19.63
CA ALA A 9 -1.08 -35.46 -20.61
C ALA A 9 -2.04 -34.36 -20.11
N LEU A 10 -2.84 -34.62 -19.06
CA LEU A 10 -3.70 -33.62 -18.41
C LEU A 10 -3.00 -32.82 -17.30
N LEU A 11 -1.79 -33.20 -16.90
CA LEU A 11 -0.96 -32.50 -15.90
C LEU A 11 0.02 -31.48 -16.52
N LEU A 12 0.02 -31.32 -17.85
CA LEU A 12 0.94 -30.46 -18.60
C LEU A 12 0.27 -29.29 -19.32
N LEU A 13 -1.01 -29.03 -19.06
CA LEU A 13 -1.57 -27.70 -19.23
C LEU A 13 -1.12 -26.84 -18.04
N CYS A 14 0.20 -26.65 -17.92
CA CYS A 14 0.76 -25.50 -17.22
C CYS A 14 0.08 -24.30 -17.86
N ALA A 15 -0.86 -23.73 -17.13
CA ALA A 15 -1.32 -22.40 -17.37
C ALA A 15 -0.07 -21.52 -17.33
N CYS A 16 0.48 -21.19 -18.50
CA CYS A 16 1.18 -19.94 -18.68
C CYS A 16 0.13 -18.83 -18.52
N GLN A 17 -0.44 -18.71 -17.32
CA GLN A 17 -0.86 -17.41 -16.83
C GLN A 17 0.45 -16.64 -16.79
N ARG A 18 0.66 -15.80 -17.81
CA ARG A 18 1.54 -14.65 -17.65
C ARG A 18 1.03 -13.96 -16.39
N GLU A 19 1.76 -14.10 -15.29
CA GLU A 19 1.54 -13.26 -14.11
C GLU A 19 1.45 -11.84 -14.64
N GLN A 20 0.26 -11.24 -14.58
CA GLN A 20 0.12 -9.83 -14.89
C GLN A 20 0.78 -9.12 -13.73
N TRP A 21 1.98 -8.59 -13.99
CA TRP A 21 2.77 -7.85 -13.03
C TRP A 21 2.00 -6.59 -12.64
N GLU A 22 1.28 -6.63 -11.52
CA GLU A 22 0.91 -5.39 -10.84
C GLU A 22 2.19 -4.76 -10.33
N LEU A 23 2.50 -3.54 -10.75
CA LEU A 23 3.70 -2.81 -10.35
C LEU A 23 3.68 -2.65 -8.82
N PRO A 24 4.49 -3.40 -8.06
CA PRO A 24 4.28 -3.48 -6.62
C PRO A 24 4.90 -2.27 -5.94
N ALA A 25 4.22 -1.74 -4.93
CA ALA A 25 4.73 -0.70 -4.05
C ALA A 25 4.61 -1.18 -2.60
N ALA A 26 5.53 -0.75 -1.73
CA ALA A 26 5.53 -1.19 -0.33
C ALA A 26 4.24 -0.78 0.45
N LEU A 27 3.41 0.12 -0.09
CA LEU A 27 2.18 0.58 0.56
C LEU A 27 0.92 0.06 -0.16
N GLY A 28 1.03 -1.12 -0.78
CA GLY A 28 -0.03 -1.81 -1.52
C GLY A 28 0.06 -1.59 -3.04
N THR A 29 -1.09 -1.61 -3.72
CA THR A 29 -1.16 -1.28 -5.16
C THR A 29 -0.77 0.19 -5.41
N PRO A 30 -0.20 0.56 -6.58
CA PRO A 30 0.07 1.96 -6.95
C PRO A 30 -1.16 2.87 -6.85
N GLN A 31 -2.35 2.32 -7.05
CA GLN A 31 -3.65 2.96 -6.95
C GLN A 31 -4.09 3.23 -5.49
N ARG A 32 -3.35 2.68 -4.52
CA ARG A 32 -3.68 2.65 -3.08
C ARG A 32 -5.07 2.07 -2.78
N SER A 33 -5.56 1.22 -3.68
CA SER A 33 -6.89 0.62 -3.61
C SER A 33 -7.01 -0.45 -2.52
N SER A 34 -5.90 -1.10 -2.16
CA SER A 34 -5.90 -2.32 -1.33
C SER A 34 -6.83 -3.42 -1.89
N ASN A 35 -7.05 -3.42 -3.22
CA ASN A 35 -7.90 -4.37 -3.91
C ASN A 35 -7.12 -5.60 -4.33
N TYR A 36 -7.47 -6.76 -3.76
CA TYR A 36 -6.92 -8.07 -4.10
C TYR A 36 -8.04 -9.07 -4.39
N SER A 37 -9.20 -8.58 -4.84
CA SER A 37 -10.37 -9.41 -5.19
C SER A 37 -10.13 -10.35 -6.38
N ALA A 38 -9.13 -10.04 -7.21
CA ALA A 38 -8.64 -10.93 -8.26
C ALA A 38 -7.74 -12.05 -7.72
N ALA A 39 -7.01 -11.80 -6.62
CA ALA A 39 -6.01 -12.72 -6.08
C ALA A 39 -6.64 -13.93 -5.37
N ALA A 40 -7.68 -13.72 -4.56
CA ALA A 40 -8.38 -14.80 -3.87
C ALA A 40 -9.81 -14.44 -3.46
N GLU A 41 -10.62 -15.48 -3.19
CA GLU A 41 -12.01 -15.31 -2.78
C GLU A 41 -12.17 -14.80 -1.35
N LEU A 42 -11.44 -15.42 -0.42
CA LEU A 42 -11.42 -15.14 1.00
C LEU A 42 -9.97 -14.91 1.44
N PRO A 43 -9.73 -14.19 2.55
CA PRO A 43 -8.38 -14.05 3.09
C PRO A 43 -7.82 -15.38 3.61
N PRO A 44 -6.48 -15.51 3.66
CA PRO A 44 -5.81 -16.64 4.28
C PRO A 44 -5.95 -16.61 5.82
N SER A 45 -6.01 -17.78 6.45
CA SER A 45 -6.30 -17.90 7.89
C SER A 45 -5.22 -18.59 8.73
N ILE A 46 -4.15 -19.11 8.11
CA ILE A 46 -3.12 -19.87 8.83
C ILE A 46 -1.89 -18.96 9.05
N PRO A 47 -1.60 -18.51 10.28
CA PRO A 47 -0.41 -17.73 10.56
C PRO A 47 0.83 -18.63 10.59
N LEU A 48 1.84 -18.28 9.78
CA LEU A 48 3.14 -18.93 9.74
C LEU A 48 4.22 -17.91 10.11
N LEU A 49 4.97 -18.21 11.17
CA LEU A 49 6.10 -17.40 11.61
C LEU A 49 7.37 -17.91 10.90
N LEU A 50 7.96 -17.06 10.06
CA LEU A 50 9.11 -17.41 9.24
C LEU A 50 10.32 -16.58 9.71
N PRO A 51 11.10 -17.08 10.69
CA PRO A 51 12.41 -16.51 10.97
C PRO A 51 13.31 -16.73 9.75
N LEU A 52 14.12 -15.72 9.43
CA LEU A 52 15.05 -15.78 8.32
C LEU A 52 16.47 -15.57 8.82
N ASP A 53 17.40 -16.32 8.26
CA ASP A 53 18.82 -16.18 8.55
C ASP A 53 19.53 -15.53 7.36
N ALA A 54 20.25 -14.45 7.66
CA ALA A 54 21.08 -13.71 6.70
C ALA A 54 22.25 -13.06 7.45
N ALA A 55 23.20 -12.51 6.70
CA ALA A 55 24.31 -11.75 7.29
C ALA A 55 23.85 -10.48 8.03
N ASP A 56 22.70 -9.94 7.67
CA ASP A 56 22.01 -8.87 8.40
C ASP A 56 20.72 -9.43 9.00
N THR A 57 20.68 -9.53 10.33
CA THR A 57 19.53 -10.09 11.06
C THR A 57 18.63 -9.02 11.64
N SER A 58 18.83 -7.74 11.29
CA SER A 58 18.03 -6.66 11.82
C SER A 58 16.60 -6.66 11.24
N GLY A 59 15.67 -6.03 11.95
CA GLY A 59 14.26 -6.02 11.56
C GLY A 59 13.95 -5.15 10.34
N CYS A 60 12.77 -5.36 9.79
CA CYS A 60 12.22 -4.64 8.66
C CYS A 60 11.87 -3.20 9.03
N VAL A 61 12.22 -2.26 8.16
CA VAL A 61 11.90 -0.83 8.33
C VAL A 61 10.74 -0.37 7.44
N VAL A 62 10.49 -1.10 6.36
CA VAL A 62 9.40 -0.85 5.41
C VAL A 62 8.66 -2.16 5.16
N PRO A 63 7.44 -2.09 4.63
CA PRO A 63 6.67 -3.29 4.31
C PRO A 63 7.38 -4.14 3.24
N PRO A 64 7.18 -5.47 3.24
CA PRO A 64 7.69 -6.32 2.19
C PRO A 64 7.18 -5.87 0.81
N LEU A 65 8.05 -5.84 -0.18
CA LEU A 65 7.69 -5.60 -1.57
C LEU A 65 7.50 -6.95 -2.28
N VAL A 66 6.28 -7.28 -2.65
CA VAL A 66 5.96 -8.55 -3.32
C VAL A 66 6.32 -8.46 -4.80
N LEU A 67 7.21 -9.32 -5.29
CA LEU A 67 7.54 -9.42 -6.73
C LEU A 67 6.74 -10.52 -7.42
N SER A 68 6.46 -11.61 -6.70
CA SER A 68 5.59 -12.72 -7.11
C SER A 68 5.07 -13.44 -5.86
N SER A 69 4.28 -14.50 -6.06
CA SER A 69 3.82 -15.37 -4.96
C SER A 69 4.96 -16.00 -4.14
N ARG A 70 6.16 -16.12 -4.70
CA ARG A 70 7.29 -16.83 -4.09
C ARG A 70 8.56 -15.98 -3.93
N ARG A 71 8.53 -14.72 -4.35
CA ARG A 71 9.68 -13.83 -4.26
C ARG A 71 9.25 -12.46 -3.76
N TRP A 72 9.86 -12.01 -2.69
CA TRP A 72 9.56 -10.73 -2.05
C TRP A 72 10.87 -10.03 -1.68
N ILE A 73 10.87 -8.70 -1.66
CA ILE A 73 11.99 -7.90 -1.19
C ILE A 73 11.70 -7.39 0.21
N MET A 74 12.68 -7.49 1.08
CA MET A 74 12.66 -6.93 2.43
C MET A 74 13.80 -5.92 2.56
N ALA A 75 13.57 -4.83 3.29
CA ALA A 75 14.63 -3.91 3.66
C ALA A 75 14.77 -3.80 5.16
N THR A 76 16.00 -3.85 5.63
CA THR A 76 16.36 -3.96 7.05
C THR A 76 16.84 -2.63 7.61
N SER A 77 16.75 -2.48 8.94
CA SER A 77 17.34 -1.33 9.66
C SER A 77 18.87 -1.31 9.63
N GLY A 78 19.52 -2.43 9.26
CA GLY A 78 20.96 -2.53 9.05
C GLY A 78 21.41 -2.06 7.66
N GLY A 79 20.50 -1.58 6.82
CA GLY A 79 20.81 -1.03 5.50
C GLY A 79 20.95 -2.10 4.41
N SER A 80 20.31 -3.25 4.56
CA SER A 80 20.32 -4.32 3.55
C SER A 80 18.98 -4.42 2.82
N LEU A 81 19.04 -4.69 1.52
CA LEU A 81 17.93 -5.20 0.71
C LEU A 81 18.11 -6.70 0.54
N LEU A 82 17.05 -7.48 0.76
CA LEU A 82 17.08 -8.94 0.64
C LEU A 82 15.97 -9.39 -0.29
N SER A 83 16.28 -10.25 -1.26
CA SER A 83 15.26 -11.08 -1.90
C SER A 83 15.05 -12.34 -1.09
N VAL A 84 13.80 -12.61 -0.78
CA VAL A 84 13.38 -13.70 0.08
C VAL A 84 12.38 -14.56 -0.68
N SER A 85 12.56 -15.86 -0.54
CA SER A 85 11.59 -16.89 -0.90
C SER A 85 11.10 -17.59 0.37
N PRO A 86 10.00 -18.37 0.33
CA PRO A 86 9.46 -19.03 1.51
C PRO A 86 10.45 -19.86 2.33
N THR A 87 11.55 -20.31 1.73
CA THR A 87 12.51 -21.22 2.37
C THR A 87 13.88 -20.61 2.63
N ARG A 88 14.22 -19.46 2.02
CA ARG A 88 15.57 -18.89 2.11
C ARG A 88 15.63 -17.44 1.66
N VAL A 89 16.73 -16.79 2.02
CA VAL A 89 17.20 -15.58 1.36
C VAL A 89 17.93 -15.97 0.06
N ASP A 90 17.50 -15.40 -1.07
CA ASP A 90 18.10 -15.66 -2.39
C ASP A 90 19.33 -14.78 -2.63
N TRP A 91 19.25 -13.51 -2.26
CA TRP A 91 20.37 -12.57 -2.33
C TRP A 91 20.24 -11.47 -1.29
N LEU A 92 21.37 -10.83 -0.97
CA LEU A 92 21.47 -9.66 -0.09
C LEU A 92 22.33 -8.60 -0.78
N PHE A 93 21.83 -7.37 -0.80
CA PHE A 93 22.56 -6.19 -1.26
C PHE A 93 22.66 -5.19 -0.10
N ARG A 94 23.87 -4.80 0.29
CA ARG A 94 24.07 -3.74 1.29
C ARG A 94 24.08 -2.38 0.62
N LEU A 95 23.22 -1.49 1.10
CA LEU A 95 23.24 -0.10 0.68
C LEU A 95 24.56 0.57 1.09
N PRO A 96 25.17 1.38 0.21
CA PRO A 96 26.41 2.09 0.52
C PRO A 96 26.29 2.96 1.78
N GLY A 97 27.41 3.10 2.51
CA GLY A 97 27.52 4.04 3.63
C GLY A 97 26.61 3.75 4.83
N GLY A 98 25.95 2.59 4.89
CA GLY A 98 24.97 2.28 5.93
C GLY A 98 23.63 3.00 5.74
N ALA A 99 23.32 3.45 4.51
CA ALA A 99 22.02 4.03 4.21
C ALA A 99 20.90 3.00 4.42
N ILE A 100 19.72 3.48 4.80
CA ILE A 100 18.54 2.63 5.08
C ILE A 100 17.48 2.92 4.04
N ALA A 101 16.86 1.88 3.47
CA ALA A 101 15.76 2.09 2.53
C ALA A 101 14.52 2.64 3.25
N THR A 102 13.97 3.73 2.73
CA THR A 102 12.76 4.38 3.23
C THR A 102 11.53 4.06 2.39
N SER A 103 11.72 3.61 1.14
CA SER A 103 10.64 3.20 0.26
C SER A 103 11.12 2.19 -0.78
N LEU A 104 10.26 1.24 -1.11
CA LEU A 104 10.49 0.21 -2.13
C LEU A 104 9.37 0.22 -3.18
N ALA A 105 9.76 0.01 -4.43
CA ALA A 105 8.87 -0.22 -5.55
C ALA A 105 9.53 -1.18 -6.55
N ALA A 106 8.77 -1.75 -7.48
CA ALA A 106 9.35 -2.52 -8.58
C ALA A 106 8.61 -2.31 -9.90
N ASP A 107 9.31 -2.63 -10.99
CA ASP A 107 8.73 -2.85 -12.31
C ASP A 107 8.95 -4.30 -12.75
N SER A 108 8.61 -4.64 -13.99
CA SER A 108 8.80 -5.98 -14.55
C SER A 108 10.24 -6.53 -14.56
N SER A 109 11.24 -5.69 -14.29
CA SER A 109 12.66 -6.00 -14.45
C SER A 109 13.55 -5.49 -13.32
N ARG A 110 13.08 -4.53 -12.51
CA ARG A 110 13.88 -3.84 -11.49
C ARG A 110 13.17 -3.72 -10.16
N VAL A 111 13.98 -3.69 -9.11
CA VAL A 111 13.62 -3.26 -7.76
C VAL A 111 14.22 -1.87 -7.55
N TYR A 112 13.38 -0.92 -7.14
CA TYR A 112 13.76 0.43 -6.77
C TYR A 112 13.78 0.57 -5.26
N ALA A 113 14.84 1.16 -4.72
CA ALA A 113 14.96 1.51 -3.32
C ALA A 113 15.42 2.96 -3.19
N LEU A 114 14.61 3.77 -2.50
CA LEU A 114 15.02 5.09 -2.07
C LEU A 114 15.57 4.97 -0.65
N ALA A 115 16.74 5.53 -0.40
CA ALA A 115 17.41 5.42 0.90
C ALA A 115 17.63 6.78 1.58
N THR A 116 18.01 6.73 2.86
CA THR A 116 18.25 7.90 3.72
C THR A 116 19.35 8.84 3.23
N ASP A 117 20.23 8.37 2.37
CA ASP A 117 21.26 9.19 1.70
C ASP A 117 20.69 10.06 0.56
N GLY A 118 19.39 9.99 0.28
CA GLY A 118 18.73 10.70 -0.81
C GLY A 118 18.94 10.04 -2.18
N VAL A 119 19.57 8.86 -2.23
CA VAL A 119 19.87 8.15 -3.47
C VAL A 119 18.78 7.15 -3.81
N LEU A 120 18.36 7.17 -5.07
CA LEU A 120 17.51 6.16 -5.67
C LEU A 120 18.40 5.08 -6.29
N TYR A 121 18.26 3.85 -5.82
CA TYR A 121 18.95 2.67 -6.30
C TYR A 121 18.01 1.83 -7.15
N ALA A 122 18.49 1.33 -8.28
CA ALA A 122 17.79 0.31 -9.05
C ALA A 122 18.64 -0.96 -9.15
N LEU A 123 18.04 -2.07 -8.72
CA LEU A 123 18.64 -3.39 -8.77
C LEU A 123 17.85 -4.26 -9.77
N SER A 124 18.51 -5.24 -10.38
CA SER A 124 17.79 -6.31 -11.06
C SER A 124 17.08 -7.21 -10.03
N HIS A 125 16.16 -8.05 -10.49
CA HIS A 125 15.48 -9.03 -9.64
C HIS A 125 16.44 -10.07 -9.03
N GLU A 126 17.66 -10.17 -9.56
CA GLU A 126 18.78 -11.00 -9.10
C GLU A 126 19.72 -10.26 -8.14
N GLY A 127 19.39 -9.02 -7.75
CA GLY A 127 20.13 -8.25 -6.75
C GLY A 127 21.36 -7.52 -7.30
N LYS A 128 21.53 -7.45 -8.62
CA LYS A 128 22.62 -6.69 -9.24
C LYS A 128 22.25 -5.21 -9.31
N LEU A 129 23.10 -4.33 -8.77
CA LEU A 129 22.96 -2.88 -8.97
C LEU A 129 23.05 -2.55 -10.47
N LEU A 130 21.99 -1.95 -11.00
CA LEU A 130 21.91 -1.49 -12.39
C LEU A 130 22.35 -0.04 -12.50
N TRP A 131 21.86 0.80 -11.60
CA TRP A 131 22.22 2.21 -11.50
C TRP A 131 21.87 2.77 -10.11
N SER A 132 22.47 3.90 -9.78
CA SER A 132 22.09 4.75 -8.65
C SER A 132 22.06 6.21 -9.10
N THR A 133 21.15 6.99 -8.54
CA THR A 133 21.00 8.41 -8.90
C THR A 133 20.63 9.21 -7.66
N ALA A 134 21.34 10.31 -7.42
CA ALA A 134 20.97 11.25 -6.36
C ALA A 134 19.63 11.89 -6.72
N ALA A 135 18.58 11.52 -5.97
CA ALA A 135 17.24 12.04 -6.18
C ALA A 135 17.02 13.28 -5.31
N PHE A 136 17.39 13.19 -4.03
CA PHE A 136 17.22 14.25 -3.05
C PHE A 136 18.54 14.56 -2.35
N ALA A 137 18.55 15.68 -1.62
CA ALA A 137 19.51 15.81 -0.53
C ALA A 137 19.32 14.65 0.48
N PRO A 138 20.34 14.34 1.30
CA PRO A 138 20.19 13.37 2.38
C PRO A 138 18.89 13.59 3.13
N LEU A 139 18.13 12.52 3.28
CA LEU A 139 16.87 12.52 4.00
C LEU A 139 17.26 12.46 5.48
N ASP A 140 17.55 13.62 6.07
CA ASP A 140 17.89 13.73 7.49
C ASP A 140 16.85 12.98 8.33
N SER A 141 17.26 12.47 9.49
CA SER A 141 16.47 11.58 10.37
C SER A 141 15.16 12.17 10.93
N GLY A 142 14.67 13.29 10.38
CA GLY A 142 13.38 13.89 10.68
C GLY A 142 12.76 14.71 9.55
N ALA A 143 13.36 14.80 8.36
CA ALA A 143 12.89 15.66 7.27
C ALA A 143 12.95 14.93 5.90
N ALA A 144 11.79 14.93 5.21
CA ALA A 144 11.49 14.28 3.93
C ALA A 144 11.28 12.74 3.99
N TYR A 145 10.07 12.34 4.36
CA TYR A 145 9.52 11.07 3.87
C TYR A 145 9.30 11.22 2.37
N ALA A 146 10.02 10.43 1.59
CA ALA A 146 9.82 10.34 0.15
C ALA A 146 9.39 8.92 -0.20
N HIS A 147 8.44 8.81 -1.12
CA HIS A 147 7.82 7.55 -1.49
C HIS A 147 7.97 7.28 -2.97
N LEU A 148 8.15 6.00 -3.28
CA LEU A 148 8.22 5.52 -4.65
C LEU A 148 6.84 5.09 -5.13
N LEU A 149 6.48 5.57 -6.31
CA LEU A 149 5.30 5.15 -7.06
C LEU A 149 5.78 4.60 -8.41
N PRO A 150 5.67 3.27 -8.65
CA PRO A 150 6.15 2.68 -9.88
C PRO A 150 5.20 2.93 -11.06
N PHE A 151 5.77 3.01 -12.26
CA PHE A 151 5.09 3.07 -13.55
C PHE A 151 5.68 2.02 -14.48
N SER A 152 5.01 1.73 -15.60
CA SER A 152 5.46 0.70 -16.55
C SER A 152 6.85 0.97 -17.14
N ASP A 153 7.29 2.23 -17.13
CA ASP A 153 8.52 2.68 -17.78
C ASP A 153 9.44 3.49 -16.86
N GLY A 154 9.20 3.46 -15.55
CA GLY A 154 10.00 4.20 -14.59
C GLY A 154 9.41 4.26 -13.19
N VAL A 155 9.85 5.25 -12.41
CA VAL A 155 9.41 5.44 -11.03
C VAL A 155 9.33 6.92 -10.71
N LEU A 156 8.29 7.31 -9.98
CA LEU A 156 8.18 8.63 -9.38
C LEU A 156 8.65 8.55 -7.93
N ALA A 157 9.63 9.37 -7.58
CA ALA A 157 9.99 9.65 -6.21
C ALA A 157 9.29 10.94 -5.76
N ALA A 158 8.43 10.84 -4.75
CA ALA A 158 7.61 11.94 -4.25
C ALA A 158 7.94 12.24 -2.80
N SER A 159 8.55 13.40 -2.54
CA SER A 159 8.77 13.93 -1.20
C SER A 159 7.50 14.57 -0.65
N LEU A 160 7.17 14.29 0.62
CA LEU A 160 6.02 14.93 1.27
C LEU A 160 6.13 16.47 1.35
N ALA A 161 7.34 17.01 1.21
CA ALA A 161 7.60 18.46 1.12
C ALA A 161 7.18 19.09 -0.22
N GLY A 162 6.76 18.29 -1.21
CA GLY A 162 6.23 18.78 -2.49
C GLY A 162 7.19 18.67 -3.67
N GLU A 163 8.37 18.08 -3.50
CA GLU A 163 9.27 17.77 -4.62
C GLU A 163 8.91 16.41 -5.25
N LEU A 164 8.68 16.42 -6.56
CA LEU A 164 8.32 15.24 -7.37
C LEU A 164 9.36 15.05 -8.47
N LEU A 165 9.94 13.84 -8.54
CA LEU A 165 11.00 13.49 -9.48
C LEU A 165 10.66 12.18 -10.20
N CYS A 166 10.41 12.25 -11.50
CA CYS A 166 10.15 11.05 -12.30
C CYS A 166 11.41 10.62 -13.03
N PHE A 167 11.80 9.36 -12.82
CA PHE A 167 12.96 8.74 -13.46
C PHE A 167 12.49 7.67 -14.44
N SER A 168 13.16 7.55 -15.58
CA SER A 168 13.04 6.37 -16.45
C SER A 168 13.65 5.14 -15.81
N GLY A 169 13.31 3.96 -16.33
CA GLY A 169 13.92 2.70 -15.91
C GLY A 169 15.45 2.61 -16.09
N ASP A 170 16.09 3.50 -16.87
CA ASP A 170 17.54 3.61 -16.99
C ASP A 170 18.17 4.61 -16.00
N GLY A 171 17.38 5.21 -15.10
CA GLY A 171 17.84 6.12 -14.05
C GLY A 171 17.90 7.59 -14.45
N ARG A 172 17.49 7.95 -15.67
CA ARG A 172 17.51 9.35 -16.12
C ARG A 172 16.28 10.11 -15.59
N LEU A 173 16.50 11.31 -15.07
CA LEU A 173 15.42 12.23 -14.70
C LEU A 173 14.67 12.67 -15.96
N ARG A 174 13.37 12.38 -16.02
CA ARG A 174 12.48 12.77 -17.12
C ARG A 174 11.89 14.15 -16.89
N TRP A 175 11.37 14.35 -15.69
CA TRP A 175 10.79 15.62 -15.28
C TRP A 175 10.91 15.80 -13.77
N ARG A 176 10.92 17.06 -13.37
CA ARG A 176 10.89 17.52 -11.99
C ARG A 176 9.74 18.49 -11.83
N SER A 177 9.05 18.40 -10.71
CA SER A 177 7.97 19.29 -10.36
C SER A 177 8.07 19.64 -8.87
N ASN A 178 8.21 20.92 -8.58
CA ASN A 178 8.12 21.44 -7.22
C ASN A 178 6.72 22.01 -6.99
N ARG A 179 6.12 21.65 -5.87
CA ARG A 179 4.84 22.19 -5.40
C ARG A 179 5.12 23.24 -4.33
N ALA A 180 4.39 24.36 -4.39
CA ALA A 180 4.52 25.43 -3.41
C ALA A 180 4.00 25.01 -2.03
N ALA A 181 3.00 24.12 -2.00
CA ALA A 181 2.47 23.53 -0.79
C ALA A 181 2.94 22.07 -0.64
N PRO A 182 3.09 21.57 0.60
CA PRO A 182 3.35 20.17 0.86
C PRO A 182 2.27 19.28 0.25
N ILE A 183 2.65 18.07 -0.15
CA ILE A 183 1.65 17.08 -0.61
C ILE A 183 0.97 16.37 0.56
N GLY A 184 1.64 16.34 1.74
CA GLY A 184 1.10 15.89 3.03
C GLY A 184 0.77 14.40 3.12
N ARG A 185 0.48 13.73 2.01
CA ARG A 185 0.07 12.33 1.89
C ARG A 185 0.64 11.71 0.61
N LEU A 186 0.54 10.39 0.53
CA LEU A 186 1.08 9.59 -0.57
C LEU A 186 0.29 9.81 -1.87
N PRO A 187 0.97 9.99 -3.01
CA PRO A 187 0.31 10.00 -4.30
C PRO A 187 -0.23 8.61 -4.67
N ALA A 188 -1.18 8.57 -5.61
CA ALA A 188 -1.71 7.34 -6.20
C ALA A 188 -1.60 7.39 -7.72
N ALA A 189 -1.21 6.26 -8.33
CA ALA A 189 -1.21 6.12 -9.78
C ALA A 189 -2.66 6.00 -10.28
N PHE A 190 -2.97 6.71 -11.35
CA PHE A 190 -4.28 6.71 -11.98
C PHE A 190 -4.12 6.64 -13.50
N ALA A 191 -4.08 5.42 -14.05
CA ALA A 191 -3.76 5.19 -15.46
C ALA A 191 -2.46 5.90 -15.87
N ASP A 192 -2.51 6.84 -16.80
CA ASP A 192 -1.40 7.66 -17.29
C ASP A 192 -1.21 8.97 -16.49
N ALA A 193 -1.77 9.01 -15.27
CA ALA A 193 -1.76 10.17 -14.39
C ALA A 193 -1.36 9.82 -12.96
N VAL A 194 -1.07 10.85 -12.17
CA VAL A 194 -0.73 10.77 -10.75
C VAL A 194 -1.66 11.70 -9.97
N ALA A 195 -2.41 11.13 -9.02
CA ALA A 195 -3.24 11.90 -8.11
C ALA A 195 -2.46 12.20 -6.82
N LEU A 196 -2.54 13.44 -6.34
CA LEU A 196 -1.94 13.86 -5.09
C LEU A 196 -2.81 14.90 -4.38
N SER A 197 -2.75 14.93 -3.06
CA SER A 197 -3.18 16.08 -2.27
C SER A 197 -2.07 17.10 -2.23
N SER A 198 -2.40 18.39 -2.23
CA SER A 198 -1.46 19.49 -2.06
C SER A 198 -2.11 20.57 -1.22
N GLY A 199 -1.49 20.95 -0.12
CA GLY A 199 -2.03 21.94 0.79
C GLY A 199 -1.39 21.90 2.17
N PRO A 200 -1.66 22.89 3.01
CA PRO A 200 -1.03 23.01 4.32
C PRO A 200 -1.49 21.90 5.28
N GLY A 201 -2.63 21.23 5.05
CA GLY A 201 -3.10 20.13 5.89
C GLY A 201 -3.45 20.56 7.32
N VAL A 202 -3.75 21.84 7.54
CA VAL A 202 -4.06 22.42 8.86
C VAL A 202 -5.52 22.90 8.95
N PRO A 203 -6.08 22.98 10.16
CA PRO A 203 -7.43 23.50 10.39
C PRO A 203 -7.70 24.87 9.77
N GLY A 204 -8.83 25.02 9.08
CA GLY A 204 -9.28 26.29 8.51
C GLY A 204 -8.66 26.65 7.15
N GLU A 205 -7.67 25.90 6.69
CA GLU A 205 -7.05 26.11 5.37
C GLU A 205 -7.67 25.22 4.28
N THR A 206 -7.34 25.52 3.03
CA THR A 206 -7.85 24.78 1.85
C THR A 206 -6.77 23.90 1.25
N ASP A 207 -6.99 22.58 1.31
CA ASP A 207 -6.19 21.64 0.54
C ASP A 207 -6.80 21.44 -0.86
N THR A 208 -5.95 21.00 -1.79
CA THR A 208 -6.28 20.80 -3.20
C THR A 208 -5.99 19.37 -3.60
N LEU A 209 -6.94 18.72 -4.26
CA LEU A 209 -6.69 17.48 -5.00
C LEU A 209 -6.17 17.85 -6.39
N VAL A 210 -5.03 17.30 -6.76
CA VAL A 210 -4.34 17.59 -8.02
C VAL A 210 -4.18 16.29 -8.80
N LEU A 211 -4.39 16.35 -10.11
CA LEU A 211 -4.06 15.29 -11.04
C LEU A 211 -2.98 15.77 -12.00
N LEU A 212 -1.87 15.06 -12.05
CA LEU A 212 -0.75 15.31 -12.94
C LEU A 212 -0.71 14.27 -14.05
N ASP A 213 -0.27 14.67 -15.23
CA ASP A 213 0.15 13.75 -16.28
C ASP A 213 1.42 13.02 -15.84
N ALA A 214 1.42 11.68 -15.85
CA ALA A 214 2.54 10.89 -15.34
C ALA A 214 3.79 11.01 -16.23
N SER A 215 3.62 11.25 -17.53
CA SER A 215 4.72 11.32 -18.49
C SER A 215 5.46 12.66 -18.48
N THR A 216 4.76 13.74 -18.14
CA THR A 216 5.29 15.12 -18.20
C THR A 216 5.35 15.83 -16.85
N GLY A 217 4.61 15.35 -15.84
CA GLY A 217 4.41 16.03 -14.56
C GLY A 217 3.52 17.27 -14.64
N GLN A 218 2.93 17.56 -15.81
CA GLN A 218 2.06 18.71 -16.01
C GLN A 218 0.71 18.52 -15.33
N GLN A 219 0.17 19.58 -14.75
CA GLN A 219 -1.14 19.52 -14.11
C GLN A 219 -2.25 19.37 -15.16
N ARG A 220 -3.01 18.27 -15.08
CA ARG A 220 -4.24 18.06 -15.86
C ARG A 220 -5.39 18.88 -15.28
N TRP A 221 -5.55 18.80 -13.97
CA TRP A 221 -6.52 19.61 -13.24
C TRP A 221 -6.15 19.72 -11.75
N ALA A 222 -6.76 20.70 -11.09
CA ALA A 222 -6.73 20.87 -9.65
C ALA A 222 -8.14 21.18 -9.13
N ARG A 223 -8.47 20.68 -7.94
CA ARG A 223 -9.74 20.91 -7.24
C ARG A 223 -9.47 21.29 -5.80
N ALA A 224 -9.68 22.56 -5.51
CA ALA A 224 -9.66 23.06 -4.14
C ALA A 224 -10.87 22.48 -3.38
N LEU A 225 -10.62 22.03 -2.15
CA LEU A 225 -11.64 21.62 -1.20
C LEU A 225 -11.72 22.67 -0.09
N PRO A 226 -12.62 23.68 -0.22
CA PRO A 226 -12.64 24.82 0.69
C PRO A 226 -12.71 24.40 2.15
N LEU A 227 -11.82 25.00 2.95
CA LEU A 227 -11.72 24.79 4.41
C LEU A 227 -11.57 23.32 4.82
N THR A 228 -11.08 22.47 3.92
CA THR A 228 -10.94 21.04 4.14
C THR A 228 -9.47 20.65 4.14
N ALA A 229 -9.00 20.16 5.28
CA ALA A 229 -7.70 19.53 5.40
C ALA A 229 -7.83 18.06 4.98
N ILE A 230 -7.20 17.68 3.86
CA ILE A 230 -7.19 16.31 3.36
C ILE A 230 -6.34 15.46 4.32
N SER A 231 -6.99 14.52 4.99
CA SER A 231 -6.36 13.66 5.99
C SER A 231 -5.97 12.29 5.44
N SER A 232 -6.46 11.92 4.26
CA SER A 232 -6.10 10.69 3.54
C SER A 232 -5.36 10.98 2.24
N GLY A 233 -4.37 10.17 1.85
CA GLY A 233 -3.91 10.20 0.46
C GLY A 233 -5.03 9.76 -0.50
N PRO A 234 -5.04 10.22 -1.77
CA PRO A 234 -6.01 9.78 -2.76
C PRO A 234 -6.00 8.26 -2.94
N VAL A 235 -7.18 7.69 -3.15
CA VAL A 235 -7.36 6.31 -3.60
C VAL A 235 -8.08 6.31 -4.93
N VAL A 236 -7.72 5.35 -5.77
CA VAL A 236 -8.25 5.21 -7.12
C VAL A 236 -9.14 3.97 -7.17
N GLY A 237 -10.37 4.12 -7.67
CA GLY A 237 -11.24 3.00 -8.05
C GLY A 237 -11.53 2.96 -9.56
N ASP A 238 -12.51 2.17 -10.01
CA ASP A 238 -12.91 2.13 -11.43
C ASP A 238 -13.45 3.50 -11.88
N ARG A 239 -12.59 4.26 -12.56
CA ARG A 239 -12.89 5.59 -13.11
C ARG A 239 -13.40 6.59 -12.05
N PHE A 240 -12.86 6.53 -10.84
CA PHE A 240 -13.05 7.58 -9.85
C PHE A 240 -11.85 7.70 -8.91
N LEU A 241 -11.72 8.86 -8.28
CA LEU A 241 -10.76 9.18 -7.25
C LEU A 241 -11.52 9.51 -5.97
N ALA A 242 -11.03 9.08 -4.81
CA ALA A 242 -11.63 9.45 -3.53
C ALA A 242 -10.57 9.98 -2.55
N VAL A 243 -10.98 10.98 -1.77
CA VAL A 243 -10.20 11.57 -0.67
C VAL A 243 -11.12 11.84 0.50
N ALA A 244 -10.58 11.71 1.70
CA ALA A 244 -11.21 12.06 2.95
C ALA A 244 -10.40 13.15 3.67
N GLY A 245 -11.10 13.94 4.47
CA GLY A 245 -10.53 15.05 5.20
C GLY A 245 -11.40 15.51 6.35
N ILE A 246 -10.95 16.57 7.00
CA ILE A 246 -11.72 17.29 8.01
C ILE A 246 -12.02 18.67 7.46
N ARG A 247 -13.32 18.97 7.35
CA ARG A 247 -13.82 20.29 6.97
C ARG A 247 -14.05 21.13 8.21
N TYR A 248 -13.44 22.30 8.24
CA TYR A 248 -13.57 23.28 9.30
C TYR A 248 -14.55 24.36 8.85
N ASN A 249 -15.60 24.59 9.63
CA ASN A 249 -16.51 25.70 9.39
C ASN A 249 -16.41 26.61 10.63
N PRO A 250 -16.15 27.92 10.47
CA PRO A 250 -16.12 28.85 11.61
C PRO A 250 -17.37 28.79 12.48
N GLU A 251 -18.52 28.45 11.89
CA GLU A 251 -19.83 28.48 12.53
C GLU A 251 -20.29 27.11 13.08
N SER A 252 -19.54 26.02 12.85
CA SER A 252 -19.94 24.68 13.31
C SER A 252 -18.76 23.78 13.65
N SER A 253 -19.01 22.69 14.37
CA SER A 253 -17.96 21.74 14.71
C SER A 253 -17.30 21.14 13.46
N PRO A 254 -15.98 20.82 13.50
CA PRO A 254 -15.30 20.19 12.39
C PRO A 254 -16.00 18.89 11.98
N ALA A 255 -16.16 18.70 10.67
CA ALA A 255 -16.87 17.55 10.12
C ALA A 255 -15.90 16.68 9.32
N ALA A 256 -15.89 15.38 9.60
CA ALA A 256 -15.19 14.43 8.75
C ALA A 256 -15.96 14.27 7.42
N VAL A 257 -15.25 14.38 6.31
CA VAL A 257 -15.83 14.40 4.97
C VAL A 257 -15.15 13.39 4.07
N LEU A 258 -15.91 12.85 3.13
CA LEU A 258 -15.46 11.97 2.07
C LEU A 258 -15.95 12.52 0.73
N HIS A 259 -15.03 12.69 -0.21
CA HIS A 259 -15.31 13.22 -1.54
C HIS A 259 -14.90 12.20 -2.59
N ALA A 260 -15.73 12.03 -3.62
CA ALA A 260 -15.37 11.29 -4.82
C ALA A 260 -15.42 12.18 -6.06
N PHE A 261 -14.45 11.96 -6.95
CA PHE A 261 -14.25 12.74 -8.15
C PHE A 261 -14.19 11.86 -9.38
N SER A 262 -14.65 12.40 -10.50
CA SER A 262 -14.48 11.80 -11.81
C SER A 262 -13.01 11.89 -12.26
N PRO A 263 -12.62 11.15 -13.31
CA PRO A 263 -11.29 11.26 -13.92
C PRO A 263 -10.98 12.69 -14.43
N THR A 264 -12.02 13.45 -14.78
CA THR A 264 -11.93 14.84 -15.27
C THR A 264 -11.94 15.88 -14.14
N GLY A 265 -12.00 15.43 -12.88
CA GLY A 265 -11.99 16.28 -11.69
C GLY A 265 -13.37 16.82 -11.31
N GLU A 266 -14.46 16.33 -11.89
CA GLU A 266 -15.82 16.69 -11.44
C GLU A 266 -16.10 16.05 -10.08
N LEU A 267 -16.67 16.80 -9.14
CA LEU A 267 -17.11 16.24 -7.86
C LEU A 267 -18.37 15.39 -8.10
N LEU A 268 -18.25 14.07 -7.95
CA LEU A 268 -19.36 13.13 -8.15
C LEU A 268 -20.32 13.15 -6.97
N TRP A 269 -19.79 13.13 -5.75
CA TRP A 269 -20.57 13.19 -4.53
C TRP A 269 -19.69 13.54 -3.33
N SER A 270 -20.33 13.94 -2.24
CA SER A 270 -19.71 14.18 -0.94
C SER A 270 -20.54 13.55 0.17
N GLN A 271 -19.88 12.98 1.17
CA GLN A 271 -20.53 12.37 2.34
C GLN A 271 -19.92 12.88 3.63
N LEU A 272 -20.77 13.01 4.66
CA LEU A 272 -20.32 13.20 6.04
C LEU A 272 -19.98 11.84 6.64
N LEU A 273 -18.84 11.78 7.32
CA LEU A 273 -18.41 10.59 8.06
C LEU A 273 -18.69 10.79 9.55
N PRO A 274 -19.06 9.71 10.27
CA PRO A 274 -19.34 9.80 11.70
C PRO A 274 -18.07 9.97 12.55
N ALA A 275 -16.88 9.71 11.97
CA ALA A 275 -15.59 9.98 12.57
C ALA A 275 -14.53 10.18 11.46
N PRO A 276 -13.36 10.76 11.77
CA PRO A 276 -12.26 10.91 10.83
C PRO A 276 -11.89 9.60 10.12
N ALA A 277 -11.76 9.65 8.79
CA ALA A 277 -11.20 8.54 8.03
C ALA A 277 -9.69 8.45 8.26
N ARG A 278 -9.23 7.25 8.62
CA ARG A 278 -7.81 6.89 8.72
C ARG A 278 -7.35 6.15 7.48
N PHE A 279 -8.20 5.30 6.92
CA PHE A 279 -7.88 4.48 5.77
C PHE A 279 -8.99 4.48 4.73
N LEU A 280 -8.58 4.36 3.48
CA LEU A 280 -9.46 4.21 2.33
C LEU A 280 -8.98 3.01 1.51
N ALA A 281 -9.94 2.25 0.98
CA ALA A 281 -9.70 1.15 0.05
C ALA A 281 -10.85 1.12 -0.97
N THR A 282 -10.59 0.69 -2.19
CA THR A 282 -11.58 0.63 -3.28
C THR A 282 -11.55 -0.76 -3.88
N ALA A 283 -12.70 -1.27 -4.30
CA ALA A 283 -12.76 -2.46 -5.14
C ALA A 283 -14.04 -2.43 -5.97
N ASP A 284 -13.94 -2.81 -7.24
CA ASP A 284 -15.06 -2.81 -8.16
C ASP A 284 -15.71 -1.40 -8.23
N SER A 285 -16.94 -1.28 -7.73
CA SER A 285 -17.70 -0.03 -7.61
C SER A 285 -17.97 0.36 -6.14
N SER A 286 -17.17 -0.15 -5.22
CA SER A 286 -17.32 0.09 -3.78
C SER A 286 -16.10 0.80 -3.20
N LEU A 287 -16.36 1.64 -2.20
CA LEU A 287 -15.36 2.34 -1.42
C LEU A 287 -15.50 1.96 0.05
N TYR A 288 -14.43 1.44 0.62
CA TYR A 288 -14.32 1.04 2.02
C TYR A 288 -13.56 2.11 2.79
N VAL A 289 -14.10 2.51 3.93
CA VAL A 289 -13.56 3.58 4.77
C VAL A 289 -13.33 3.04 6.17
N GLY A 290 -12.06 3.02 6.58
CA GLY A 290 -11.67 2.80 7.97
C GLY A 290 -11.70 4.14 8.71
N ILE A 291 -12.64 4.29 9.63
CA ILE A 291 -12.75 5.46 10.52
C ILE A 291 -12.24 5.11 11.91
N GLY A 292 -11.78 6.10 12.68
CA GLY A 292 -11.39 5.90 14.06
C GLY A 292 -11.73 7.11 14.92
N SER A 293 -12.20 6.86 16.15
CA SER A 293 -12.33 7.89 17.18
C SER A 293 -11.15 7.80 18.13
N THR A 294 -10.44 8.91 18.33
CA THR A 294 -9.35 9.03 19.31
C THR A 294 -9.84 9.58 20.66
N GLY A 295 -11.10 9.34 21.01
CA GLY A 295 -11.72 9.81 22.26
C GLY A 295 -11.21 9.10 23.51
N VAL A 296 -11.59 9.61 24.68
CA VAL A 296 -11.29 9.00 25.99
C VAL A 296 -12.15 7.74 26.16
N GLY A 297 -11.52 6.56 26.08
CA GLY A 297 -12.17 5.25 26.18
C GLY A 297 -11.41 4.17 25.41
N ASN A 298 -11.99 2.97 25.29
CA ASN A 298 -11.43 1.94 24.42
C ASN A 298 -11.49 2.41 22.96
N PRO A 299 -10.43 2.21 22.15
CA PRO A 299 -10.44 2.63 20.76
C PRO A 299 -11.58 1.93 20.02
N ILE A 300 -12.41 2.73 19.34
CA ILE A 300 -13.47 2.24 18.46
C ILE A 300 -13.12 2.68 17.05
N SER A 301 -12.87 1.70 16.20
CA SER A 301 -12.78 1.90 14.76
C SER A 301 -14.08 1.50 14.08
N GLY A 302 -14.36 2.08 12.93
CA GLY A 302 -15.46 1.67 12.07
C GLY A 302 -14.96 1.28 10.69
N VAL A 303 -15.61 0.31 10.08
CA VAL A 303 -15.46 -0.01 8.65
C VAL A 303 -16.78 0.30 7.98
N LEU A 304 -16.78 1.23 7.03
CA LEU A 304 -17.95 1.66 6.28
C LEU A 304 -17.78 1.26 4.82
N CYS A 305 -18.86 0.87 4.15
CA CYS A 305 -18.87 0.62 2.72
C CYS A 305 -19.84 1.58 2.02
N PHE A 306 -19.34 2.27 1.00
CA PHE A 306 -20.12 3.15 0.14
C PHE A 306 -20.18 2.58 -1.27
N SER A 307 -21.32 2.73 -1.92
CA SER A 307 -21.47 2.51 -3.36
C SER A 307 -20.75 3.61 -4.16
N ARG A 308 -20.56 3.37 -5.46
CA ARG A 308 -20.03 4.34 -6.42
C ARG A 308 -20.82 5.66 -6.47
N GLN A 309 -22.11 5.63 -6.14
CA GLN A 309 -22.97 6.81 -6.07
C GLN A 309 -22.94 7.51 -4.69
N GLY A 310 -22.09 7.06 -3.77
CA GLY A 310 -21.93 7.64 -2.44
C GLY A 310 -23.01 7.21 -1.44
N LYS A 311 -23.88 6.25 -1.77
CA LYS A 311 -24.82 5.66 -0.80
C LYS A 311 -24.07 4.74 0.15
N LEU A 312 -24.21 4.95 1.47
CA LEU A 312 -23.75 4.02 2.50
C LEU A 312 -24.53 2.70 2.37
N LEU A 313 -23.81 1.60 2.16
CA LEU A 313 -24.37 0.26 2.02
C LEU A 313 -24.45 -0.44 3.38
N TRP A 314 -23.36 -0.41 4.14
CA TRP A 314 -23.30 -0.96 5.49
C TRP A 314 -22.19 -0.28 6.30
N LYS A 315 -22.26 -0.43 7.63
CA LYS A 315 -21.21 0.00 8.57
C LYS A 315 -21.07 -1.00 9.72
N LEU A 316 -19.84 -1.25 10.14
CA LEU A 316 -19.52 -2.06 11.31
C LEU A 316 -18.59 -1.26 12.22
N TYR A 317 -18.84 -1.30 13.53
CA TYR A 317 -17.91 -0.76 14.53
C TYR A 317 -17.21 -1.91 15.25
N LEU A 318 -15.89 -1.77 15.41
CA LEU A 318 -15.02 -2.70 16.10
C LEU A 318 -14.51 -2.04 17.37
N GLN A 319 -14.52 -2.75 18.49
CA GLN A 319 -13.83 -2.34 19.72
C GLN A 319 -12.32 -2.61 19.62
N ALA A 320 -11.72 -2.14 18.54
CA ALA A 320 -10.31 -2.30 18.21
C ALA A 320 -9.86 -1.10 17.38
N GLU A 321 -8.57 -0.80 17.39
CA GLU A 321 -7.93 0.21 16.54
C GLU A 321 -7.49 -0.43 15.22
N LEU A 322 -8.03 0.01 14.08
CA LEU A 322 -7.50 -0.38 12.77
C LEU A 322 -6.06 0.11 12.62
N THR A 323 -5.15 -0.78 12.21
CA THR A 323 -3.73 -0.46 12.07
C THR A 323 -3.31 -0.26 10.62
N ALA A 324 -4.11 -0.74 9.67
CA ALA A 324 -3.86 -0.68 8.23
C ALA A 324 -5.16 -0.48 7.45
N PRO A 325 -5.08 -0.10 6.16
CA PRO A 325 -6.25 -0.14 5.27
C PRO A 325 -6.89 -1.53 5.21
N PRO A 326 -8.23 -1.62 5.13
CA PRO A 326 -8.91 -2.88 4.84
C PRO A 326 -8.40 -3.48 3.53
N ILE A 327 -7.97 -4.74 3.57
CA ILE A 327 -7.56 -5.50 2.40
C ILE A 327 -8.80 -6.13 1.79
N VAL A 328 -9.07 -5.86 0.52
CA VAL A 328 -10.30 -6.31 -0.13
C VAL A 328 -10.07 -7.59 -0.92
N PHE A 329 -10.65 -8.71 -0.49
CA PHE A 329 -10.73 -9.97 -1.26
C PHE A 329 -12.06 -10.04 -2.01
N ARG A 330 -12.34 -11.11 -2.78
CA ARG A 330 -13.57 -11.16 -3.59
C ARG A 330 -14.85 -11.13 -2.75
N GLN A 331 -14.89 -11.86 -1.65
CA GLN A 331 -16.09 -12.02 -0.82
C GLN A 331 -15.92 -11.44 0.60
N ALA A 332 -14.71 -11.06 1.00
CA ALA A 332 -14.41 -10.60 2.34
C ALA A 332 -13.39 -9.46 2.38
N LEU A 333 -13.38 -8.74 3.50
CA LEU A 333 -12.32 -7.80 3.87
C LEU A 333 -11.46 -8.44 4.97
N LEU A 334 -10.16 -8.23 4.90
CA LEU A 334 -9.25 -8.51 6.01
C LEU A 334 -8.82 -7.18 6.64
N CYS A 335 -9.18 -6.99 7.91
CA CYS A 335 -8.87 -5.80 8.68
C CYS A 335 -7.88 -6.16 9.79
N LEU A 336 -6.68 -5.58 9.74
CA LEU A 336 -5.74 -5.68 10.86
C LEU A 336 -6.12 -4.64 11.93
N ALA A 337 -6.37 -5.11 13.14
CA ALA A 337 -6.76 -4.23 14.24
C ALA A 337 -6.16 -4.68 15.58
N ARG A 338 -5.96 -3.70 16.48
CA ARG A 338 -5.39 -3.91 17.79
C ARG A 338 -6.42 -3.68 18.89
N GLN A 339 -6.54 -4.64 19.81
CA GLN A 339 -7.40 -4.54 20.98
C GLN A 339 -6.58 -4.85 22.23
N GLY A 340 -6.51 -3.90 23.17
CA GLY A 340 -5.78 -4.10 24.44
C GLY A 340 -4.29 -4.48 24.27
N GLY A 341 -3.66 -4.06 23.17
CA GLY A 341 -2.27 -4.41 22.85
C GLY A 341 -2.09 -5.67 22.00
N ALA A 342 -3.10 -6.54 21.89
CA ALA A 342 -3.07 -7.72 21.03
C ALA A 342 -3.49 -7.36 19.59
N LEU A 343 -2.73 -7.86 18.61
CA LEU A 343 -3.05 -7.72 17.19
C LEU A 343 -3.94 -8.87 16.74
N GLY A 344 -4.98 -8.57 15.97
CA GLY A 344 -5.86 -9.55 15.33
C GLY A 344 -6.13 -9.22 13.87
N ALA A 345 -6.44 -10.26 13.10
CA ALA A 345 -6.91 -10.20 11.74
C ALA A 345 -8.43 -10.48 11.72
N TYR A 346 -9.22 -9.44 11.45
CA TYR A 346 -10.69 -9.50 11.45
C TYR A 346 -11.18 -9.70 10.03
N VAL A 347 -11.92 -10.77 9.78
CA VAL A 347 -12.48 -11.09 8.46
C VAL A 347 -13.94 -10.64 8.43
N LEU A 348 -14.24 -9.66 7.57
CA LEU A 348 -15.58 -9.12 7.40
C LEU A 348 -16.19 -9.56 6.07
N SER A 349 -17.47 -9.83 6.03
CA SER A 349 -18.23 -10.06 4.80
C SER A 349 -18.27 -8.79 3.94
N ARG A 350 -18.03 -8.89 2.63
CA ARG A 350 -18.16 -7.73 1.72
C ARG A 350 -19.61 -7.33 1.47
N GLU A 351 -20.52 -8.29 1.56
CA GLU A 351 -21.94 -8.11 1.22
C GLU A 351 -22.66 -7.19 2.23
N ASP A 352 -22.49 -7.48 3.52
CA ASP A 352 -23.24 -6.85 4.60
C ASP A 352 -22.35 -6.30 5.73
N GLY A 353 -21.04 -6.48 5.66
CA GLY A 353 -20.09 -6.04 6.67
C GLY A 353 -20.07 -6.90 7.94
N SER A 354 -20.75 -8.05 7.96
CA SER A 354 -20.79 -8.93 9.14
C SER A 354 -19.40 -9.51 9.47
N LEU A 355 -19.07 -9.57 10.76
CA LEU A 355 -17.83 -10.21 11.23
C LEU A 355 -17.95 -11.73 11.08
N ARG A 356 -17.08 -12.34 10.27
CA ARG A 356 -17.06 -13.80 10.03
C ARG A 356 -16.09 -14.52 10.94
N GLU A 357 -14.89 -13.96 11.11
CA GLU A 357 -13.79 -14.61 11.82
C GLU A 357 -12.85 -13.58 12.42
N VAL A 358 -12.19 -13.93 13.53
CA VAL A 358 -11.08 -13.18 14.11
C VAL A 358 -9.91 -14.13 14.35
N LEU A 359 -8.80 -13.84 13.71
CA LEU A 359 -7.55 -14.58 13.86
C LEU A 359 -6.65 -13.83 14.85
N SER A 360 -6.24 -14.50 15.92
CA SER A 360 -5.26 -13.91 16.84
C SER A 360 -3.87 -13.92 16.20
N LEU A 361 -3.20 -12.78 16.22
CA LEU A 361 -1.80 -12.62 15.79
C LEU A 361 -0.90 -12.27 16.98
N SER A 362 -1.35 -12.53 18.22
CA SER A 362 -0.63 -12.15 19.44
C SER A 362 0.71 -12.87 19.63
N GLU A 363 0.90 -14.03 19.02
CA GLU A 363 2.16 -14.78 19.06
C GLU A 363 3.21 -14.25 18.07
N ALA A 364 2.81 -13.39 17.13
CA ALA A 364 3.75 -12.82 16.18
C ALA A 364 4.71 -11.84 16.89
N PRO A 365 6.01 -11.85 16.54
CA PRO A 365 6.93 -10.78 16.91
C PRO A 365 6.38 -9.42 16.47
N PRO A 366 6.85 -8.29 17.04
CA PRO A 366 6.34 -6.98 16.62
C PRO A 366 6.51 -6.78 15.11
N LEU A 367 5.44 -6.31 14.47
CA LEU A 367 5.31 -6.28 13.01
C LEU A 367 5.38 -4.85 12.49
N VAL A 368 5.84 -4.71 11.25
CA VAL A 368 5.53 -3.56 10.40
C VAL A 368 4.07 -3.70 9.98
N LEU A 369 3.19 -2.85 10.52
CA LEU A 369 1.73 -2.99 10.44
C LEU A 369 1.12 -2.53 9.11
N VAL A 370 1.88 -2.57 8.02
CA VAL A 370 1.36 -2.43 6.66
C VAL A 370 1.58 -3.75 5.95
N PRO A 371 0.50 -4.48 5.62
CA PRO A 371 0.61 -5.78 4.98
C PRO A 371 0.90 -5.64 3.48
N ALA A 372 1.66 -6.59 2.95
CA ALA A 372 1.75 -6.83 1.52
C ALA A 372 0.93 -8.08 1.15
N VAL A 373 0.37 -8.12 -0.06
CA VAL A 373 -0.42 -9.27 -0.52
C VAL A 373 0.18 -9.82 -1.80
N THR A 374 0.32 -11.13 -1.85
CA THR A 374 0.84 -11.88 -3.00
C THR A 374 -0.22 -12.05 -4.09
N PRO A 375 0.16 -12.30 -5.35
CA PRO A 375 -0.79 -12.53 -6.45
C PRO A 375 -1.77 -13.69 -6.20
N ASP A 376 -1.38 -14.67 -5.38
CA ASP A 376 -2.20 -15.81 -4.96
C ASP A 376 -2.92 -15.58 -3.61
N GLY A 377 -2.94 -14.33 -3.13
CA GLY A 377 -3.77 -13.86 -2.03
C GLY A 377 -3.22 -14.12 -0.63
N GLU A 378 -1.97 -14.54 -0.46
CA GLU A 378 -1.33 -14.63 0.85
C GLU A 378 -0.89 -13.26 1.36
N VAL A 379 -0.92 -13.07 2.69
CA VAL A 379 -0.64 -11.78 3.33
C VAL A 379 0.66 -11.84 4.10
N LEU A 380 1.54 -10.85 3.91
CA LEU A 380 2.89 -10.80 4.46
C LEU A 380 3.07 -9.56 5.34
N LEU A 381 3.68 -9.73 6.51
CA LEU A 381 4.02 -8.67 7.45
C LEU A 381 5.46 -8.88 7.93
N GLY A 382 6.34 -7.91 7.69
CA GLY A 382 7.73 -7.97 8.13
C GLY A 382 7.86 -7.78 9.65
N TRP A 383 8.81 -8.45 10.29
CA TRP A 383 9.11 -8.27 11.71
C TRP A 383 9.99 -7.04 11.92
N SER A 384 9.68 -6.18 12.89
CA SER A 384 10.36 -4.88 13.06
C SER A 384 11.65 -4.93 13.89
N HIS A 385 11.86 -5.96 14.72
CA HIS A 385 13.05 -6.03 15.61
C HIS A 385 14.15 -6.99 15.13
N ARG A 386 13.80 -8.03 14.37
CA ARG A 386 14.74 -9.01 13.83
C ARG A 386 14.26 -9.48 12.47
N LEU A 387 15.16 -10.03 11.67
CA LEU A 387 14.82 -10.50 10.33
C LEU A 387 13.83 -11.68 10.41
N GLY A 388 12.73 -11.54 9.69
CA GLY A 388 11.69 -12.54 9.57
C GLY A 388 10.38 -11.91 9.12
N LEU A 389 9.40 -12.75 8.84
CA LEU A 389 8.06 -12.31 8.47
C LEU A 389 6.97 -13.20 9.07
N LEU A 390 5.81 -12.61 9.29
CA LEU A 390 4.56 -13.32 9.45
C LEU A 390 3.94 -13.47 8.06
N ARG A 391 3.55 -14.70 7.71
CA ARG A 391 2.81 -15.04 6.51
C ARG A 391 1.46 -15.63 6.90
N LEU A 392 0.36 -15.02 6.48
CA LEU A 392 -0.94 -15.65 6.51
C LEU A 392 -1.11 -16.45 5.23
N SER A 393 -1.28 -17.77 5.36
CA SER A 393 -1.40 -18.71 4.24
C SER A 393 -2.74 -19.46 4.25
N TYR A 394 -3.10 -20.01 3.10
CA TYR A 394 -4.24 -20.93 2.95
C TYR A 394 -3.87 -22.37 3.34
N HIS A 395 -2.59 -22.71 3.28
CA HIS A 395 -2.12 -24.07 3.56
C HIS A 395 -0.68 -24.06 4.07
N PRO A 396 -0.35 -24.79 5.16
CA PRO A 396 0.98 -24.75 5.78
C PRO A 396 2.11 -25.19 4.82
N TRP A 397 1.76 -26.02 3.84
CA TRP A 397 2.69 -26.61 2.87
C TRP A 397 2.57 -26.03 1.46
N LYS A 398 1.83 -24.92 1.26
CA LYS A 398 1.57 -24.37 -0.09
C LYS A 398 2.86 -24.11 -0.88
N TRP A 399 3.92 -23.70 -0.19
CA TRP A 399 5.23 -23.43 -0.78
C TRP A 399 5.95 -24.67 -1.35
N LEU A 400 5.52 -25.90 -1.01
CA LEU A 400 6.08 -27.14 -1.58
C LEU A 400 5.51 -27.48 -2.98
N PHE A 401 4.38 -26.90 -3.38
CA PHE A 401 3.70 -27.25 -4.63
C PHE A 401 3.65 -26.04 -5.58
N PRO A 402 4.16 -26.15 -6.81
CA PRO A 402 4.32 -25.02 -7.74
C PRO A 402 3.04 -24.23 -7.97
#